data_AF-A0A1V5DZ43-F1
#
_entry.id   AF-A0A1V5DZ43-F1
#
_cell.length_a   1.000
_cell.length_b   1.000
_cell.length_c   1.000
_cell.angle_alpha   90.00
_cell.angle_beta   90.00
_cell.angle_gamma   90.00
#
_symmetry.space_group_name_H-M   'P 1'
#
loop_
_entity.id
_entity.type
_entity.pdbx_description
1 polymer ?
#
loop_
_entity_poly.entity_id
_entity_poly.type
_entity_poly.pdbx_seq_one_letter_code
_entity_poly.pdbx_strand_id
1 'polypeptide(L)'
;MMKNIKTYPAISLSEERQLIAQAQRGLSKSKDELLLRHLKFLIFRIQRIVFPAFLRRFGDDLFAEGILILHAKIHDYDLAYCNKKGEPRPVRFRSYVWKRIDGFIIDYLRKEMLYSGYLENYEYESVD
;
A
#
# COMPACT_ATOMS: atom_id res chain seq x y z
N MET A 1 -10.56 -4.15 -13.66
CA MET A 1 -10.00 -3.26 -12.65
C MET A 1 -8.89 -2.41 -13.28
N MET A 2 -9.24 -1.17 -13.66
CA MET A 2 -8.44 -0.06 -14.24
C MET A 2 -7.56 -0.33 -15.49
N LYS A 3 -8.08 0.01 -16.68
CA LYS A 3 -7.33 -0.02 -17.97
C LYS A 3 -6.51 1.26 -18.26
N ASN A 4 -6.64 2.33 -17.48
CA ASN A 4 -6.05 3.65 -17.80
C ASN A 4 -5.40 4.31 -16.57
N ILE A 5 -4.22 3.84 -16.17
CA ILE A 5 -3.40 4.57 -15.18
C ILE A 5 -2.24 5.22 -15.93
N LYS A 6 -2.28 6.57 -15.96
CA LYS A 6 -1.20 7.39 -16.51
C LYS A 6 0.12 6.91 -15.93
N THR A 7 1.07 6.59 -16.80
CA THR A 7 2.42 6.20 -16.41
C THR A 7 3.14 7.42 -15.87
N TYR A 8 3.41 7.45 -14.57
CA TYR A 8 4.36 8.39 -14.01
C TYR A 8 5.78 7.87 -14.25
N PRO A 9 6.72 8.71 -14.71
CA PRO A 9 8.11 8.31 -14.88
C PRO A 9 8.72 7.92 -13.52
N ALA A 10 9.71 7.03 -13.55
CA ALA A 10 10.47 6.70 -12.35
C ALA A 10 11.18 7.96 -11.83
N ILE A 11 11.20 8.14 -10.50
CA ILE A 11 11.90 9.25 -9.85
C ILE A 11 13.12 8.75 -9.08
N SER A 12 14.12 9.60 -8.95
CA SER A 12 15.26 9.35 -8.07
C SER A 12 14.84 9.33 -6.60
N LEU A 13 15.71 8.79 -5.73
CA LEU A 13 15.46 8.78 -4.29
C LEU A 13 15.46 10.19 -3.70
N SER A 14 16.28 11.08 -4.26
CA SER A 14 16.33 12.49 -3.86
C SER A 14 15.02 13.20 -4.17
N GLU A 15 14.52 13.08 -5.41
CA GLU A 15 13.24 13.67 -5.82
C GLU A 15 12.06 13.10 -5.01
N GLU A 16 12.04 11.78 -4.78
CA GLU A 16 11.02 11.15 -3.94
C GLU A 16 10.99 11.76 -2.53
N ARG A 17 12.17 11.95 -1.92
CA ARG A 17 12.29 12.56 -0.59
C ARG A 17 11.91 14.03 -0.58
N GLN A 18 12.26 14.78 -1.63
CA GLN A 18 11.86 16.18 -1.76
C GLN A 18 10.34 16.32 -1.85
N LEU A 19 9.69 15.48 -2.66
CA LEU A 19 8.23 15.44 -2.75
C LEU A 19 7.60 15.07 -1.40
N ILE A 20 8.17 14.11 -0.67
CA ILE A 20 7.66 13.72 0.67
C ILE A 20 7.79 14.90 1.63
N ALA A 21 8.93 15.57 1.66
CA ALA A 21 9.14 16.74 2.50
C ALA A 21 8.15 17.87 2.18
N GLN A 22 7.86 18.11 0.91
CA GLN A 22 6.84 19.09 0.49
C GLN A 22 5.43 18.66 0.90
N ALA A 23 5.08 17.39 0.72
CA ALA A 23 3.79 16.84 1.11
C ALA A 23 3.57 16.90 2.63
N GLN A 24 4.60 16.62 3.43
CA GLN A 24 4.58 16.75 4.89
C GLN A 24 4.40 18.20 5.35
N ARG A 25 4.88 19.17 4.58
CA ARG A 25 4.65 20.60 4.80
C ARG A 25 3.26 21.09 4.35
N GLY A 26 2.42 20.19 3.83
CA GLY A 26 1.04 20.51 3.43
C GLY A 26 0.86 20.91 1.96
N LEU A 27 1.87 20.76 1.10
CA LEU A 27 1.69 21.00 -0.33
C LEU A 27 0.87 19.86 -0.96
N SER A 28 -0.42 20.14 -1.21
CA SER A 28 -1.37 19.19 -1.80
C SER A 28 -0.90 18.62 -3.12
N LYS A 29 -0.33 19.45 -4.00
CA LYS A 29 0.19 19.01 -5.30
C LYS A 29 1.27 17.93 -5.19
N SER A 30 2.23 18.11 -4.28
CA SER A 30 3.32 17.14 -4.08
C SER A 30 2.80 15.82 -3.51
N LYS A 31 1.78 15.91 -2.66
CA LYS A 31 1.10 14.75 -2.07
C LYS A 31 0.29 13.97 -3.10
N ASP A 32 -0.51 14.64 -3.91
CA ASP A 32 -1.28 14.01 -4.99
C ASP A 32 -0.35 13.35 -5.99
N GLU A 33 0.74 14.02 -6.35
CA GLU A 33 1.76 13.46 -7.23
C GLU A 33 2.40 12.19 -6.63
N LEU A 34 2.77 12.19 -5.35
CA LEU A 34 3.29 11.01 -4.66
C LEU A 34 2.30 9.85 -4.66
N LEU A 35 1.03 10.11 -4.37
CA LEU A 35 -0.03 9.10 -4.37
C LEU A 35 -0.18 8.49 -5.75
N LEU A 36 -0.33 9.33 -6.78
CA LEU A 36 -0.48 8.91 -8.16
C LEU A 36 0.70 8.06 -8.66
N ARG A 37 1.93 8.43 -8.28
CA ARG A 37 3.15 7.65 -8.56
C ARG A 37 3.14 6.27 -7.89
N HIS A 38 2.48 6.12 -6.74
CA HIS A 38 2.45 4.88 -5.96
C HIS A 38 1.19 4.02 -6.18
N LEU A 39 0.18 4.49 -6.92
CA LEU A 39 -1.02 3.69 -7.22
C LEU A 39 -0.69 2.38 -7.94
N LYS A 40 0.27 2.41 -8.88
CA LYS A 40 0.71 1.19 -9.58
C LYS A 40 1.35 0.18 -8.64
N PHE A 41 2.12 0.66 -7.66
CA PHE A 41 2.69 -0.19 -6.64
C PHE A 41 1.57 -0.84 -5.81
N LEU A 42 0.57 -0.08 -5.37
CA LEU A 42 -0.57 -0.60 -4.61
C LEU A 42 -1.34 -1.67 -5.40
N ILE A 43 -1.68 -1.39 -6.65
CA ILE A 43 -2.37 -2.35 -7.52
C ILE A 43 -1.56 -3.63 -7.69
N PHE A 44 -0.25 -3.50 -7.92
CA PHE A 44 0.63 -4.65 -8.01
C PHE A 44 0.63 -5.48 -6.71
N ARG A 45 0.64 -4.84 -5.52
CA ARG A 45 0.54 -5.57 -4.24
C ARG A 45 -0.78 -6.33 -4.11
N ILE A 46 -1.89 -5.65 -4.39
CA ILE A 46 -3.23 -6.23 -4.32
C ILE A 46 -3.34 -7.43 -5.26
N GLN A 47 -2.98 -7.27 -6.53
CA GLN A 47 -3.04 -8.35 -7.53
C GLN A 47 -2.15 -9.55 -7.19
N ARG A 48 -1.04 -9.31 -6.49
CA ARG A 48 -0.09 -10.37 -6.13
C ARG A 48 -0.52 -11.16 -4.89
N ILE A 49 -1.21 -10.52 -3.95
CA ILE A 49 -1.60 -11.14 -2.67
C ILE A 49 -3.00 -11.73 -2.75
N VAL A 50 -3.91 -11.06 -3.46
CA VAL A 50 -5.33 -11.42 -3.49
C VAL A 50 -5.61 -12.42 -4.60
N PHE A 51 -6.24 -13.54 -4.27
CA PHE A 51 -6.67 -14.52 -5.29
C PHE A 51 -7.67 -13.90 -6.28
N PRO A 52 -7.67 -14.30 -7.56
CA PRO A 52 -8.50 -13.68 -8.59
C PRO A 52 -10.01 -13.63 -8.28
N ALA A 53 -10.54 -14.62 -7.56
CA ALA A 53 -11.94 -14.64 -7.14
C ALA A 53 -12.26 -13.50 -6.16
N PHE A 54 -11.39 -13.28 -5.16
CA PHE A 54 -11.52 -12.20 -4.19
C PHE A 54 -11.18 -10.84 -4.79
N LEU A 55 -10.29 -10.78 -5.79
CA LEU A 55 -9.95 -9.53 -6.47
C LEU A 55 -11.16 -8.90 -7.17
N ARG A 56 -12.02 -9.72 -7.78
CA ARG A 56 -13.26 -9.23 -8.42
C ARG A 56 -14.27 -8.68 -7.40
N ARG A 57 -14.26 -9.20 -6.18
CA ARG A 57 -15.24 -8.87 -5.15
C ARG A 57 -14.80 -7.71 -4.26
N PHE A 58 -13.52 -7.68 -3.89
CA PHE A 58 -12.97 -6.78 -2.88
C PHE A 58 -11.87 -5.86 -3.41
N GLY A 59 -11.50 -5.99 -4.68
CA GLY A 59 -10.36 -5.25 -5.24
C GLY A 59 -10.51 -3.74 -5.12
N ASP A 60 -11.70 -3.21 -5.43
CA ASP A 60 -11.94 -1.77 -5.40
C ASP A 60 -11.90 -1.21 -3.96
N ASP A 61 -12.45 -1.94 -2.98
CA ASP A 61 -12.40 -1.57 -1.56
C ASP A 61 -10.96 -1.61 -1.03
N LEU A 62 -10.23 -2.69 -1.29
CA LEU A 62 -8.81 -2.83 -0.95
C LEU A 62 -7.97 -1.71 -1.55
N PHE A 63 -8.30 -1.29 -2.78
CA PHE A 63 -7.60 -0.20 -3.45
C PHE A 63 -7.92 1.15 -2.80
N ALA A 64 -9.19 1.45 -2.54
CA ALA A 64 -9.61 2.69 -1.90
C ALA A 64 -9.01 2.85 -0.49
N GLU A 65 -9.12 1.82 0.35
CA GLU A 65 -8.53 1.83 1.69
C GLU A 65 -6.99 1.86 1.65
N GLY A 66 -6.39 1.14 0.71
CA GLY A 66 -4.94 1.17 0.48
C GLY A 66 -4.42 2.57 0.14
N ILE A 67 -5.17 3.39 -0.60
CA ILE A 67 -4.82 4.79 -0.88
C ILE A 67 -4.77 5.60 0.41
N LEU A 68 -5.73 5.41 1.32
CA LEU A 68 -5.74 6.08 2.62
C LEU A 68 -4.52 5.71 3.46
N ILE A 69 -4.10 4.44 3.41
CA ILE A 69 -2.87 3.98 4.09
C ILE A 69 -1.64 4.66 3.49
N LEU A 70 -1.51 4.72 2.17
CA LEU A 70 -0.39 5.41 1.52
C LEU A 70 -0.36 6.89 1.92
N HIS A 71 -1.51 7.54 1.91
CA HIS A 71 -1.65 8.94 2.29
C HIS A 71 -1.19 9.18 3.73
N ALA A 72 -1.64 8.37 4.69
CA ALA A 72 -1.19 8.46 6.08
C ALA A 72 0.32 8.22 6.19
N LYS A 73 0.86 7.23 5.47
CA LYS A 73 2.29 6.89 5.52
C LYS A 73 3.21 7.94 4.90
N ILE A 74 2.73 8.77 3.98
CA ILE A 74 3.50 9.94 3.52
C ILE A 74 3.77 10.90 4.69
N HIS A 75 2.78 11.13 5.54
CA HIS A 75 2.94 12.00 6.71
C HIS A 75 3.86 11.40 7.78
N ASP A 76 3.80 10.08 7.99
CA ASP A 76 4.62 9.38 8.99
C ASP A 76 6.05 9.05 8.53
N TYR A 77 6.38 9.29 7.25
CA TYR A 77 7.66 8.88 6.70
C TYR A 77 8.83 9.64 7.36
N ASP A 78 9.78 8.90 7.92
CA ASP A 78 10.96 9.47 8.55
C ASP A 78 12.02 9.88 7.51
N LEU A 79 12.06 11.18 7.19
CA LEU A 79 13.08 11.75 6.31
C LEU A 79 14.49 11.69 6.93
N ALA A 80 14.61 11.62 8.25
CA ALA A 80 15.88 11.62 8.96
C ALA A 80 16.33 10.21 9.38
N TYR A 81 15.72 9.15 8.84
CA TYR A 81 16.01 7.78 9.24
C TYR A 81 17.52 7.45 9.15
N CYS A 82 18.06 7.05 10.29
CA CYS A 82 19.44 6.59 10.44
C CYS A 82 19.49 5.11 10.85
N ASN A 83 20.58 4.43 10.52
CA ASN A 83 20.82 3.09 11.06
C ASN A 83 21.28 3.15 12.53
N LYS A 84 21.49 1.98 13.14
CA LYS A 84 21.98 1.84 14.52
C LYS A 84 23.33 2.53 14.79
N LYS A 85 24.10 2.87 13.76
CA LYS A 85 25.38 3.59 13.85
C LYS A 85 25.22 5.11 13.71
N GLY A 86 24.00 5.61 13.53
CA GLY A 86 23.73 7.03 13.29
C GLY A 86 23.95 7.50 11.86
N GLU A 87 24.23 6.59 10.92
CA GLU A 87 24.42 6.95 9.50
C GLU A 87 23.06 7.12 8.80
N PRO A 88 22.85 8.18 8.02
CA PRO A 88 21.64 8.34 7.21
C PRO A 88 21.45 7.16 6.25
N ARG A 89 20.27 6.54 6.28
CA ARG A 89 19.89 5.43 5.39
C ARG A 89 18.55 5.70 4.73
N PRO A 90 18.49 6.63 3.77
CA PRO A 90 17.25 6.94 3.08
C PRO A 90 16.70 5.69 2.38
N VAL A 91 15.43 5.35 2.65
CA VAL A 91 14.74 4.21 2.03
C VAL A 91 13.70 4.66 1.03
N ARG A 92 13.48 3.91 -0.04
CA ARG A 92 12.39 4.22 -0.98
C ARG A 92 11.03 4.15 -0.28
N PHE A 93 10.10 5.03 -0.63
CA PHE A 93 8.77 5.04 0.00
C PHE A 93 8.05 3.70 -0.13
N ARG A 94 8.09 3.07 -1.32
CA ARG A 94 7.57 1.71 -1.54
C ARG A 94 8.14 0.67 -0.56
N SER A 95 9.43 0.78 -0.22
CA SER A 95 10.12 -0.14 0.70
C SER A 95 9.76 0.15 2.16
N TYR A 96 9.34 1.37 2.47
CA TYR A 96 8.83 1.73 3.79
C TYR A 96 7.40 1.20 4.00
N VAL A 97 6.53 1.27 2.99
CA VAL A 97 5.10 0.96 3.16
C VAL A 97 4.69 -0.49 2.84
N TRP A 98 5.47 -1.25 2.07
CA TRP A 98 4.99 -2.54 1.54
C TRP A 98 4.49 -3.53 2.60
N LYS A 99 5.19 -3.69 3.73
CA LYS A 99 4.75 -4.60 4.80
C LYS A 99 3.41 -4.17 5.40
N ARG A 100 3.18 -2.85 5.53
CA ARG A 100 1.92 -2.33 6.05
C ARG A 100 0.76 -2.61 5.10
N ILE A 101 0.98 -2.42 3.80
CA ILE A 101 0.00 -2.73 2.75
C ILE A 101 -0.31 -4.23 2.74
N ASP A 102 0.70 -5.09 2.85
CA ASP A 102 0.50 -6.54 2.87
C ASP A 102 -0.32 -7.00 4.06
N GLY A 103 0.07 -6.55 5.26
CA GLY A 103 -0.67 -6.86 6.48
C GLY A 103 -2.12 -6.41 6.37
N PHE A 104 -2.35 -5.18 5.88
CA PHE A 104 -3.70 -4.67 5.62
C PHE A 104 -4.52 -5.58 4.69
N ILE A 105 -3.97 -5.99 3.54
CA ILE A 105 -4.68 -6.86 2.60
C ILE A 105 -5.05 -8.19 3.25
N ILE A 106 -4.12 -8.79 3.99
CA ILE A 106 -4.34 -10.07 4.67
C ILE A 106 -5.41 -9.93 5.77
N ASP A 107 -5.31 -8.89 6.59
CA ASP A 107 -6.25 -8.61 7.68
C ASP A 107 -7.67 -8.37 7.12
N TYR A 108 -7.78 -7.59 6.04
CA TYR A 108 -9.03 -7.33 5.35
C TYR A 108 -9.66 -8.62 4.83
N LEU A 109 -8.90 -9.44 4.08
CA LEU A 109 -9.43 -10.70 3.54
C LEU A 109 -9.85 -11.66 4.64
N ARG A 110 -9.06 -11.80 5.72
CA ARG A 110 -9.42 -12.65 6.86
C ARG A 110 -10.74 -12.20 7.47
N LYS A 111 -10.90 -10.90 7.70
CA LYS A 111 -12.14 -10.32 8.23
C LYS A 111 -13.33 -10.67 7.33
N GLU A 112 -13.23 -10.40 6.03
CA GLU A 112 -14.31 -10.67 5.09
C GLU A 112 -14.66 -12.17 4.98
N MET A 113 -13.66 -13.05 5.02
CA MET A 113 -13.87 -14.50 5.02
C MET A 113 -14.55 -15.03 6.28
N LEU A 114 -14.26 -14.44 7.44
CA LEU A 114 -14.97 -14.74 8.70
C LEU A 114 -16.43 -14.30 8.61
N TYR A 115 -16.70 -13.07 8.17
CA TYR A 115 -18.07 -12.54 8.04
C TYR A 115 -18.94 -13.30 7.03
N SER A 116 -18.34 -13.92 6.03
CA SER A 116 -19.05 -14.68 5.00
C SER A 116 -19.15 -16.18 5.30
N GLY A 117 -18.70 -16.63 6.48
CA GLY A 117 -18.78 -18.03 6.92
C GLY A 117 -17.86 -18.99 6.15
N TYR A 118 -16.98 -18.49 5.26
CA TYR A 118 -16.10 -19.35 4.47
C TYR A 118 -15.06 -20.09 5.32
N LEU A 119 -14.58 -19.50 6.41
CA LEU A 119 -13.58 -20.13 7.29
C LEU A 119 -14.20 -21.14 8.27
N GLU A 120 -15.42 -20.90 8.76
CA GLU A 120 -16.14 -21.86 9.61
C GLU A 120 -16.46 -23.16 8.84
N ASN A 121 -16.84 -23.04 7.57
CA ASN A 121 -17.10 -24.21 6.72
C ASN A 121 -15.80 -24.99 6.36
N TYR A 122 -14.67 -24.30 6.23
CA TYR A 122 -13.39 -24.94 5.92
C TYR A 122 -12.80 -25.71 7.11
N GLU A 123 -12.99 -25.20 8.34
CA GLU A 123 -12.60 -25.93 9.55
C GLU A 123 -13.47 -27.18 9.75
N TYR A 124 -14.76 -27.11 9.44
CA TYR A 124 -15.67 -28.26 9.53
C TYR A 124 -15.37 -29.37 8.50
N GLU A 125 -14.99 -29.02 7.27
CA GLU A 125 -14.64 -30.00 6.21
C GLU A 125 -13.23 -30.61 6.37
N SER A 126 -12.39 -30.09 7.28
CA SER A 126 -11.02 -30.59 7.52
C SER A 126 -10.92 -31.63 8.66
N VAL A 127 -12.07 -32.00 9.23
CA VAL A 127 -12.20 -33.05 10.26
C VAL A 127 -12.88 -34.26 9.62
N ASP A 128 -12.15 -34.99 8.78
CA ASP A 128 -12.46 -36.36 8.34
C ASP A 128 -11.18 -37.19 8.28
#